data_AF-A0A8J7N2U8-F1
#
_entry.id   AF-A0A8J7N2U8-F1
#
_cell.length_a   1.000
_cell.length_b   1.000
_cell.length_c   1.000
_cell.angle_alpha   90.00
_cell.angle_beta   90.00
_cell.angle_gamma   90.00
#
_symmetry.space_group_name_H-M   'P 1'
#
loop_
_entity.id
_entity.type
_entity.pdbx_description
1 polymer ?
#
loop_
_entity_poly.entity_id
_entity_poly.type
_entity_poly.pdbx_seq_one_letter_code
_entity_poly.pdbx_strand_id
1 'polypeptide(L)' 'MADVKVRKLEDRVVEFHRRQAAKAGHSLEAELRKVITDAANVARQKWVLDIQRRHERLRKKYGTMPDSTPGILAEREGRE' A
#
# COMPACT_ATOMS: atom_id res chain seq x y z
N MET A 1 2.91 -0.42 20.43
CA MET A 1 3.98 -1.08 19.65
C MET A 1 4.07 -2.51 20.13
N ALA A 2 4.26 -3.47 19.22
CA ALA A 2 4.37 -4.89 19.56
C ALA A 2 5.81 -5.35 19.36
N ASP A 3 6.32 -6.14 20.29
CA ASP A 3 7.66 -6.73 20.21
C ASP A 3 7.58 -8.14 19.62
N VAL A 4 8.42 -8.40 18.61
CA VAL A 4 8.45 -9.69 17.91
C VAL A 4 9.84 -10.29 18.04
N LYS A 5 9.92 -11.50 18.61
CA LYS A 5 11.16 -12.26 18.72
C LYS A 5 11.20 -13.36 17.66
N VAL A 6 12.07 -13.20 16.67
CA VAL A 6 12.35 -14.26 15.68
C VAL A 6 13.47 -15.14 16.22
N ARG A 7 13.25 -16.46 16.27
CA ARG A 7 14.24 -17.45 16.74
C ARG A 7 14.72 -18.29 15.57
N LYS A 8 15.93 -18.84 15.69
CA LYS A 8 16.56 -19.72 14.69
C LYS A 8 16.61 -19.09 13.29
N LEU A 9 16.88 -17.79 13.22
CA LEU A 9 17.15 -17.13 11.95
C LEU A 9 18.57 -17.51 11.50
N GLU A 10 18.74 -17.83 10.23
CA GLU A 10 20.05 -18.17 9.68
C GLU A 10 21.00 -16.97 9.79
N ASP A 11 22.23 -17.23 10.22
CA ASP A 11 23.24 -16.18 10.44
C ASP A 11 23.53 -15.36 9.18
N ARG A 12 23.46 -16.01 7.99
CA ARG A 12 23.64 -15.32 6.71
C ARG A 12 22.60 -14.21 6.49
N VAL A 13 21.37 -14.38 6.97
CA VAL A 13 20.29 -13.41 6.83
C VAL A 13 20.51 -12.24 7.76
N VAL A 14 20.93 -12.51 9.00
CA VAL A 14 21.28 -11.47 9.98
C VAL A 14 22.43 -10.61 9.46
N GLU A 15 23.50 -11.24 8.96
CA GLU A 15 24.67 -10.53 8.45
C GLU A 15 24.36 -9.73 7.18
N PHE A 16 23.49 -10.24 6.31
CA PHE A 16 23.02 -9.49 5.16
C PHE A 16 22.34 -8.17 5.59
N HIS A 17 21.34 -8.24 6.49
CA HIS A 17 20.62 -7.05 6.94
C HIS A 17 21.50 -6.12 7.78
N ARG A 18 22.46 -6.66 8.54
CA ARG A 18 23.42 -5.86 9.29
C ARG A 18 24.30 -5.01 8.36
N ARG A 19 24.75 -5.59 7.23
CA ARG A 19 25.49 -4.86 6.19
C ARG A 19 24.63 -3.79 5.52
N GLN A 20 23.37 -4.07 5.24
CA GLN A 20 22.46 -3.06 4.65
C GLN A 20 22.19 -1.92 5.63
N ALA A 21 21.93 -2.24 6.89
CA ALA A 21 21.75 -1.25 7.95
C ALA A 21 22.98 -0.35 8.11
N ALA A 22 24.18 -0.92 8.11
CA ALA A 22 25.43 -0.17 8.17
C ALA A 22 25.62 0.76 6.96
N LYS A 23 25.28 0.30 5.75
CA LYS A 23 25.35 1.11 4.52
C LYS A 23 24.37 2.28 4.54
N ALA A 24 23.17 2.06 5.07
CA ALA A 24 22.11 3.05 5.12
C ALA A 24 22.17 3.95 6.37
N GLY A 25 23.13 3.71 7.27
CA GLY A 25 23.37 4.55 8.45
C GLY A 25 22.32 4.43 9.55
N HIS A 26 21.61 3.31 9.65
CA HIS A 26 20.60 3.08 10.68
C HIS A 26 20.80 1.72 11.39
N SER A 27 20.04 1.50 12.47
CA SER A 27 20.13 0.25 13.24
C SER A 27 19.58 -0.95 12.45
N LEU A 28 20.03 -2.16 12.83
CA LEU A 28 19.50 -3.41 12.29
C LEU A 28 17.99 -3.54 12.55
N GLU A 29 17.52 -3.08 13.71
CA GLU A 29 16.10 -3.10 14.05
C GLU A 29 15.29 -2.18 13.14
N ALA A 30 15.81 -0.98 12.82
CA ALA A 30 15.16 -0.07 11.89
C ALA A 30 15.08 -0.67 10.48
N GLU A 31 16.13 -1.36 10.02
CA GLU A 31 16.14 -2.07 8.76
C GLU A 31 15.10 -3.19 8.73
N LEU A 32 15.05 -4.05 9.76
CA LEU A 32 14.09 -5.14 9.85
C LEU A 32 12.65 -4.62 9.94
N ARG A 33 12.42 -3.52 10.67
CA ARG A 33 11.11 -2.85 10.72
C ARG A 33 10.67 -2.42 9.33
N LYS A 34 11.57 -1.82 8.55
CA LYS A 34 11.29 -1.42 7.16
C LYS A 34 10.94 -2.63 6.30
N VAL A 35 11.74 -3.69 6.34
CA VAL A 35 11.49 -4.92 5.57
C VAL A 35 10.13 -5.53 5.89
N ILE A 36 9.77 -5.64 7.17
CA ILE A 36 8.47 -6.18 7.60
C ILE A 36 7.32 -5.27 7.14
N THR A 37 7.48 -3.95 7.29
CA THR A 37 6.47 -2.96 6.89
C THR A 37 6.24 -2.98 5.37
N ASP A 38 7.32 -3.03 4.60
CA ASP A 38 7.26 -3.09 3.15
C ASP A 38 6.59 -4.39 2.70
N ALA A 39 6.96 -5.54 3.28
CA ALA A 39 6.34 -6.83 3.01
C ALA A 39 4.84 -6.84 3.32
N ALA A 40 4.43 -6.25 4.45
CA ALA A 40 3.01 -6.13 4.81
C ALA A 40 2.23 -5.24 3.81
N ASN A 41 2.89 -4.24 3.23
CA ASN A 41 2.29 -3.33 2.28
C ASN A 41 2.21 -3.89 0.85
N VAL A 42 2.96 -4.94 0.49
CA VAL A 42 2.97 -5.51 -0.88
C VAL A 42 1.56 -5.88 -1.35
N ALA A 43 0.77 -6.57 -0.51
CA ALA A 43 -0.58 -6.98 -0.88
C ALA A 43 -1.50 -5.77 -1.14
N ARG A 44 -1.39 -4.73 -0.29
CA ARG A 44 -2.14 -3.48 -0.44
C ARG A 44 -1.74 -2.74 -1.71
N GLN A 45 -0.44 -2.64 -1.99
CA GLN A 45 0.08 -1.98 -3.19
C GLN A 45 -0.39 -2.71 -4.47
N LYS A 46 -0.31 -4.04 -4.49
CA LYS A 46 -0.81 -4.84 -5.60
C LYS A 46 -2.30 -4.60 -5.85
N TRP A 47 -3.10 -4.59 -4.78
CA TRP A 47 -4.53 -4.33 -4.88
C TRP A 47 -4.85 -2.93 -5.41
N VAL A 48 -4.13 -1.90 -4.95
CA VAL A 48 -4.27 -0.52 -5.47
C VAL A 48 -3.96 -0.46 -6.97
N LEU A 49 -2.89 -1.10 -7.42
CA LEU A 49 -2.53 -1.17 -8.84
C LEU A 49 -3.60 -1.87 -9.67
N ASP A 50 -4.17 -2.96 -9.16
CA ASP A 50 -5.22 -3.71 -9.86
C ASP A 50 -6.52 -2.89 -9.99
N ILE A 51 -6.88 -2.10 -8.96
CA ILE A 51 -8.00 -1.17 -9.02
C ILE A 51 -7.75 -0.07 -10.06
N GLN A 52 -6.56 0.54 -10.04
CA GLN A 52 -6.22 1.60 -11.00
C GLN A 52 -6.32 1.08 -12.44
N ARG A 53 -5.73 -0.09 -12.73
CA ARG A 53 -5.85 -0.75 -14.04
C ARG A 53 -7.29 -1.07 -14.41
N ARG A 54 -8.12 -1.46 -13.44
CA ARG A 54 -9.56 -1.69 -13.68
C ARG A 54 -10.27 -0.39 -14.04
N HIS A 55 -10.02 0.68 -13.30
CA HIS A 55 -10.58 2.00 -13.58
C HIS A 55 -10.17 2.52 -14.96
N GLU A 56 -8.89 2.42 -15.31
CA GLU A 56 -8.40 2.81 -16.64
C GLU A 56 -9.07 2.03 -17.77
N ARG A 57 -9.22 0.71 -17.61
CA ARG A 57 -9.93 -0.13 -18.59
C ARG A 57 -11.39 0.27 -18.73
N LEU A 58 -12.08 0.54 -17.62
CA LEU A 58 -13.48 0.98 -17.64
C LEU A 58 -13.60 2.36 -18.30
N ARG A 59 -12.73 3.31 -17.96
CA ARG A 59 -12.71 4.64 -18.56
C ARG A 59 -12.42 4.60 -20.06
N LYS A 60 -11.51 3.73 -20.50
CA LYS A 60 -11.22 3.53 -21.92
C LYS A 60 -12.42 2.93 -22.66
N LYS A 61 -13.14 2.00 -22.02
CA LYS A 61 -14.27 1.29 -22.65
C LYS A 61 -15.55 2.11 -22.69
N TYR A 62 -15.83 2.89 -21.64
CA TYR A 62 -17.11 3.55 -21.42
C TYR A 62 -17.02 5.08 -21.36
N GLY A 63 -15.81 5.66 -21.42
CA GLY A 63 -15.59 7.08 -21.22
C GLY A 63 -15.61 7.48 -19.74
N THR A 64 -15.71 8.78 -19.47
CA THR A 64 -15.85 9.31 -18.11
C THR A 64 -17.34 9.47 -17.80
N MET A 65 -17.84 8.83 -16.75
CA MET A 65 -19.22 9.05 -16.31
C MET A 65 -19.33 10.45 -15.70
N PRO A 66 -20.30 11.28 -16.12
CA PRO A 66 -20.48 12.61 -15.56
C PRO A 66 -20.90 12.53 -14.09
N ASP A 67 -20.52 13.55 -13.32
CA ASP A 67 -20.93 13.66 -11.92
C ASP A 67 -22.46 13.78 -11.84
N SER A 68 -23.07 12.89 -11.07
CA SER A 68 -24.52 12.85 -10.86
C SER A 68 -24.96 13.69 -9.66
N THR A 69 -24.02 14.21 -8.87
CA THR A 69 -24.29 15.01 -7.67
C THR A 69 -25.21 16.21 -7.94
N PRO A 70 -25.04 17.00 -9.01
CA PRO A 70 -25.95 18.11 -9.32
C PRO A 70 -27.39 17.66 -9.58
N GLY A 71 -27.59 16.52 -10.25
CA GLY A 71 -28.93 15.99 -10.56
C GLY A 71 -29.66 15.47 -9.32
N ILE A 72 -28.92 14.83 -8.41
CA ILE A 72 -29.46 14.32 -7.14
C ILE A 72 -29.90 15.49 -6.23
N LEU A 73 -29.12 16.57 -6.19
CA LEU A 73 -29.48 17.77 -5.42
C LEU A 73 -30.74 18.43 -5.97
N ALA A 74 -30.83 18.62 -7.29
CA ALA A 74 -32.02 19.19 -7.93
C ALA A 74 -33.29 18.35 -7.68
N GLU A 75 -33.18 17.01 -7.69
CA GLU A 75 -34.30 16.12 -7.37
C GLU A 75 -34.72 16.22 -5.89
N ARG A 76 -33.77 16.42 -4.98
CA ARG A 76 -34.04 16.56 -3.55
C ARG A 76 -34.73 17.88 -3.22
N GLU A 77 -34.28 18.97 -3.82
CA GLU A 77 -34.86 20.31 -3.63
C GLU A 77 -36.25 20.43 -4.28
N GLY A 78 -36.50 19.73 -5.40
CA GLY A 78 -37.82 19.73 -6.05
C GLY A 78 -38.91 18.90 -5.36
N ARG A 79 -38.60 18.23 -4.25
CA ARG A 79 -39.55 17.44 -3.44
C ARG A 79 -40.00 18.16 -2.15
N GLU A 80 -39.45 19.33 -1.86
CA GLU A 80 -39.88 20.24 -0.76
C GLU A 80 -40.89 21.28 -1.27
#